data_AF-A0A314KP65-F1
#
_entry.id   AF-A0A314KP65-F1
#
_cell.length_a   1.000
_cell.length_b   1.000
_cell.length_c   1.000
_cell.angle_alpha   90.00
_cell.angle_beta   90.00
_cell.angle_gamma   90.00
#
_symmetry.space_group_name_H-M   'P 1'
#
loop_
_entity.id
_entity.type
_entity.pdbx_description
1 polymer ?
#
loop_
_entity_poly.entity_id
_entity_poly.type
_entity_poly.pdbx_seq_one_letter_code
_entity_poly.pdbx_strand_id
1 'polypeptide(L)'
;SSQDIAPPTELRKSTRTSKPPIWMKDFVISAKSQTAQTSSHPISTVISYDSLSPAYQSFLTRFSAEVEPATYAHAAKDPRWVEAMQLEIKALEDNNTWKVVPLPEGKKAIGCK
;
A
#
# COMPACT_ATOMS: atom_id res chain seq x y z
N SER A 1 -27.38 -3.93 41.03
CA SER A 1 -26.37 -3.30 40.17
C SER A 1 -25.14 -4.19 40.21
N SER A 2 -24.96 -5.04 39.18
CA SER A 2 -23.74 -5.85 39.02
C SER A 2 -23.42 -5.84 37.54
N GLN A 3 -22.37 -5.10 37.18
CA GLN A 3 -21.80 -5.11 35.84
C GLN A 3 -20.69 -6.16 35.83
N ASP A 4 -20.90 -7.25 35.08
CA ASP A 4 -19.82 -8.18 34.72
C ASP A 4 -18.94 -7.53 33.64
N ILE A 5 -17.69 -7.21 34.01
CA ILE A 5 -16.67 -6.69 33.10
C ILE A 5 -15.89 -7.89 32.56
N ALA A 6 -16.09 -8.22 31.29
CA ALA A 6 -15.29 -9.23 30.60
C ALA A 6 -13.81 -8.77 30.48
N PRO A 7 -12.82 -9.68 30.66
CA PRO A 7 -11.42 -9.30 30.60
C PRO A 7 -11.00 -8.90 29.18
N PRO A 8 -9.98 -8.02 29.04
CA PRO A 8 -9.50 -7.59 27.74
C PRO A 8 -8.92 -8.78 26.98
N THR A 9 -9.34 -8.95 25.73
CA THR A 9 -8.83 -10.02 24.85
C THR A 9 -7.39 -9.68 24.48
N GLU A 10 -6.43 -10.41 25.07
CA GLU A 10 -5.03 -10.26 24.68
C GLU A 10 -4.85 -10.70 23.22
N LEU A 11 -4.39 -9.76 22.38
CA LEU A 11 -4.03 -10.04 21.01
C LEU A 11 -2.80 -10.96 21.01
N ARG A 12 -3.02 -12.23 20.71
CA ARG A 12 -1.95 -13.23 20.56
C ARG A 12 -0.96 -12.77 19.48
N LYS A 13 0.20 -12.26 19.90
CA LYS A 13 1.31 -11.93 19.00
C LYS A 13 2.07 -13.21 18.67
N SER A 14 2.44 -13.37 17.41
CA SER A 14 3.28 -14.50 16.96
C SER A 14 4.66 -14.39 17.62
N THR A 15 5.05 -15.42 18.37
CA THR A 15 6.42 -15.60 18.89
C THR A 15 7.37 -16.22 17.86
N ARG A 16 6.91 -16.44 16.62
CA ARG A 16 7.71 -17.07 15.57
C ARG A 16 8.82 -16.13 15.13
N THR A 17 10.07 -16.58 15.22
CA THR A 17 11.22 -15.92 14.57
C THR A 17 10.97 -15.86 13.07
N SER A 18 10.79 -14.65 12.53
CA SER A 18 10.69 -14.41 11.10
C SER A 18 12.04 -14.66 10.45
N LYS A 19 12.11 -15.64 9.54
CA LYS A 19 13.27 -15.84 8.66
C LYS A 19 12.96 -15.21 7.30
N PRO A 20 13.93 -14.58 6.63
CA PRO A 20 13.70 -14.05 5.30
C PRO A 20 13.27 -15.17 4.34
N PRO A 21 12.38 -14.90 3.37
CA PRO A 21 12.02 -15.84 2.32
C PRO A 21 13.27 -16.37 1.59
N ILE A 22 13.24 -17.64 1.17
CA ILE A 22 14.39 -18.32 0.55
C ILE A 22 14.89 -17.58 -0.71
N TRP A 23 13.97 -17.04 -1.50
CA TRP A 23 14.26 -16.31 -2.74
C TRP A 23 14.96 -14.97 -2.51
N MET A 24 14.97 -14.46 -1.28
CA MET A 24 15.56 -13.16 -0.94
C MET A 24 17.10 -13.18 -0.94
N LYS A 25 17.72 -14.37 -1.05
CA LYS A 25 19.18 -14.55 -1.11
C LYS A 25 19.80 -14.06 -2.41
N ASP A 26 19.04 -14.08 -3.48
CA ASP A 26 19.50 -13.70 -4.82
C ASP A 26 19.41 -12.19 -5.04
N PHE A 27 18.76 -11.47 -4.11
CA PHE A 27 18.61 -10.02 -4.15
C PHE A 27 19.59 -9.35 -3.18
N VAL A 28 20.33 -8.37 -3.69
CA VAL A 28 21.16 -7.49 -2.85
C VAL A 28 20.24 -6.51 -2.13
N ILE A 29 19.84 -6.84 -0.91
CA ILE A 29 18.96 -5.97 -0.10
C ILE A 29 19.79 -5.37 1.02
N SER A 30 19.92 -4.05 1.01
CA SER A 30 20.59 -3.29 2.06
C SER A 30 19.72 -3.37 3.33
N ALA A 31 20.06 -4.28 4.24
CA ALA A 31 19.48 -4.28 5.58
C ALA A 31 19.82 -2.94 6.26
N LYS A 32 18.89 -2.43 7.08
CA LYS A 32 19.11 -1.27 7.95
C LYS A 32 20.10 -1.65 9.06
N SER A 33 21.36 -1.88 8.71
CA SER A 33 22.48 -1.94 9.63
C SER A 33 23.35 -0.73 9.36
N GLN A 34 23.60 0.03 10.41
CA GLN A 34 24.60 1.10 10.44
C GLN A 34 25.89 0.63 9.75
N THR A 35 26.52 1.50 8.98
CA THR A 35 27.72 1.34 8.13
C THR A 35 27.50 0.79 6.72
N ALA A 36 27.14 1.73 5.84
CA ALA A 36 27.41 1.83 4.41
C ALA A 36 28.07 0.64 3.69
N GLN A 37 27.26 -0.16 3.00
CA GLN A 37 27.63 -0.74 1.71
C GLN A 37 26.44 -0.61 0.77
N THR A 38 26.37 0.54 0.09
CA THR A 38 25.54 0.72 -1.09
C THR A 38 26.04 -0.25 -2.16
N SER A 39 25.15 -0.84 -2.96
CA SER A 39 25.56 -1.61 -4.13
C SER A 39 26.62 -0.84 -4.92
N SER A 40 27.62 -1.55 -5.48
CA SER A 40 28.70 -0.93 -6.29
C SER A 40 28.16 0.03 -7.35
N HIS A 41 26.93 -0.21 -7.81
CA HIS A 41 26.19 0.66 -8.71
C HIS A 41 24.79 0.89 -8.12
N PRO A 42 24.58 1.98 -7.36
CA PRO A 42 23.24 2.42 -7.00
C PRO A 42 22.50 2.79 -8.28
N ILE A 43 21.24 2.38 -8.42
CA ILE A 43 20.40 2.79 -9.55
C ILE A 43 20.30 4.32 -9.63
N SER A 44 20.30 5.02 -8.49
CA SER A 44 20.32 6.48 -8.41
C SER A 44 21.54 7.13 -9.06
N THR A 45 22.64 6.39 -9.28
CA THR A 45 23.84 6.90 -9.96
C THR A 45 23.73 6.84 -11.48
N VAL A 46 22.81 6.02 -12.02
CA VAL A 46 22.64 5.80 -13.47
C VAL A 46 21.40 6.50 -14.02
N ILE A 47 20.43 6.83 -13.16
CA ILE A 47 19.24 7.61 -13.56
C ILE A 47 19.60 9.10 -13.52
N SER A 48 19.98 9.65 -14.68
CA SER A 48 20.06 11.09 -14.91
C SER A 48 19.11 11.51 -16.03
N TYR A 49 18.45 12.66 -15.85
CA TYR A 49 17.61 13.28 -16.86
C TYR A 49 18.34 14.38 -17.65
N ASP A 50 19.64 14.59 -17.40
CA ASP A 50 20.42 15.74 -17.92
C ASP A 50 20.56 15.72 -19.45
N SER A 51 20.49 14.55 -20.08
CA SER A 51 20.58 14.38 -21.54
C SER A 51 19.24 14.57 -22.27
N LEU A 52 18.13 14.74 -21.53
CA LEU A 52 16.81 14.94 -22.12
C LEU A 52 16.60 16.38 -22.56
N SER A 53 15.70 16.58 -23.53
CA SER A 53 15.33 17.94 -23.94
C SER A 53 14.64 18.69 -22.79
N PRO A 54 14.81 20.02 -22.67
CA PRO A 54 14.17 20.80 -21.60
C PRO A 54 12.64 20.64 -21.57
N ALA A 55 12.01 20.53 -22.74
CA ALA A 55 10.58 20.28 -22.86
C ALA A 55 10.18 18.93 -22.24
N TYR A 56 10.92 17.87 -22.56
CA TYR A 56 10.64 16.53 -22.05
C TYR A 56 10.95 16.40 -20.56
N GLN A 57 12.01 17.06 -20.06
CA GLN A 57 12.28 17.17 -18.63
C GLN A 57 11.10 17.78 -17.89
N SER A 58 10.54 18.90 -18.37
CA SER A 58 9.38 19.54 -17.75
C SER A 58 8.16 18.62 -17.67
N PHE A 59 7.95 17.83 -18.73
CA PHE A 59 6.85 16.87 -18.82
C PHE A 59 7.02 15.75 -17.79
N LEU A 60 8.23 15.19 -17.67
CA LEU A 60 8.54 14.17 -16.67
C LEU A 60 8.42 14.71 -15.24
N THR A 61 8.92 15.92 -14.96
CA THR A 61 8.80 16.55 -13.64
C THR A 61 7.33 16.69 -13.23
N ARG A 62 6.45 17.06 -14.16
CA ARG A 62 5.01 17.13 -13.90
C ARG A 62 4.43 15.78 -13.48
N PHE A 63 4.81 14.71 -14.17
CA PHE A 63 4.34 13.36 -13.84
C PHE A 63 4.93 12.87 -12.51
N SER A 64 6.22 13.08 -12.27
CA SER A 64 6.89 12.70 -11.02
C SER A 64 6.40 13.48 -9.80
N ALA A 65 5.76 14.63 -10.00
CA ALA A 65 5.14 15.42 -8.93
C ALA A 65 3.77 14.88 -8.50
N GLU A 66 3.12 14.02 -9.30
CA GLU A 66 1.87 13.38 -8.90
C GLU A 66 2.18 12.30 -7.84
N VAL A 67 1.56 12.44 -6.67
CA VAL A 67 1.77 11.55 -5.54
C VAL A 67 0.49 10.79 -5.25
N GLU A 68 0.58 9.47 -5.19
CA GLU A 68 -0.54 8.63 -4.81
C GLU A 68 -0.92 8.87 -3.33
N PRO A 69 -2.23 8.95 -3.01
CA PRO A 69 -2.66 9.09 -1.64
C PRO A 69 -2.27 7.88 -0.80
N ALA A 70 -1.51 8.10 0.26
CA ALA A 70 -1.07 7.04 1.15
C ALA A 70 -2.18 6.50 2.08
N THR A 71 -3.32 7.18 2.18
CA THR A 71 -4.44 6.76 3.03
C THR A 71 -5.78 6.96 2.33
N TYR A 72 -6.75 6.13 2.72
CA TYR A 72 -8.13 6.25 2.26
C TYR A 72 -8.70 7.65 2.47
N ALA A 73 -8.43 8.28 3.62
CA ALA A 73 -8.94 9.61 3.94
C ALA A 73 -8.42 10.71 2.99
N HIS A 74 -7.23 10.54 2.42
CA HIS A 74 -6.71 11.43 1.38
C HIS A 74 -7.32 11.08 0.01
N ALA A 75 -7.36 9.80 -0.35
CA ALA A 75 -7.94 9.34 -1.61
C ALA A 75 -9.42 9.73 -1.75
N ALA A 76 -10.22 9.57 -0.69
CA ALA A 76 -11.65 9.87 -0.68
C ALA A 76 -11.97 11.37 -0.86
N LYS A 77 -10.99 12.25 -0.71
CA LYS A 77 -11.12 13.69 -0.95
C LYS A 77 -10.63 14.11 -2.34
N ASP A 78 -9.85 13.27 -3.01
CA ASP A 78 -9.37 13.56 -4.37
C ASP A 78 -10.42 13.06 -5.39
N PRO A 79 -11.00 13.95 -6.21
CA PRO A 79 -12.03 13.58 -7.16
C PRO A 79 -11.57 12.52 -8.18
N ARG A 80 -10.28 12.51 -8.54
CA ARG A 80 -9.74 11.53 -9.51
C ARG A 80 -9.80 10.11 -8.96
N TRP A 81 -9.49 9.96 -7.66
CA TRP A 81 -9.56 8.67 -6.98
C TRP A 81 -10.99 8.23 -6.69
N VAL A 82 -11.87 9.18 -6.39
CA VAL A 82 -13.31 8.91 -6.24
C VAL A 82 -13.90 8.42 -7.56
N GLU A 83 -13.60 9.09 -8.67
CA GLU A 83 -14.04 8.69 -10.01
C GLU A 83 -13.52 7.30 -10.38
N ALA A 84 -12.22 7.03 -10.17
CA ALA A 84 -11.64 5.72 -10.40
C ALA A 84 -12.33 4.61 -9.59
N MET A 85 -12.64 4.88 -8.31
CA MET A 85 -13.37 3.92 -7.46
C MET A 85 -14.80 3.67 -7.96
N GLN A 86 -15.49 4.70 -8.44
CA GLN A 86 -16.83 4.55 -9.02
C GLN A 86 -16.81 3.72 -10.30
N LEU A 87 -15.81 3.90 -11.15
CA LEU A 87 -15.62 3.09 -12.36
C LEU A 87 -15.38 1.62 -12.02
N GLU A 88 -14.56 1.35 -11.00
CA GLU A 88 -14.33 -0.02 -10.53
C GLU A 88 -15.63 -0.64 -10.00
N ILE A 89 -16.37 0.07 -9.14
CA ILE A 89 -17.66 -0.41 -8.62
C ILE A 89 -18.62 -0.76 -9.76
N LYS A 90 -18.75 0.13 -10.74
CA LYS A 90 -19.57 -0.10 -11.92
C LYS A 90 -19.12 -1.33 -12.70
N ALA A 91 -17.82 -1.50 -12.92
CA ALA A 91 -17.28 -2.68 -13.61
C ALA A 91 -17.59 -3.98 -12.86
N LEU A 92 -17.55 -3.96 -11.53
CA LEU A 92 -17.91 -5.13 -10.71
C LEU A 92 -19.40 -5.49 -10.82
N GLU A 93 -20.27 -4.48 -10.86
CA GLU A 93 -21.72 -4.62 -11.08
C GLU A 93 -22.01 -5.16 -12.49
N ASP A 94 -21.43 -4.55 -13.53
CA ASP A 94 -21.61 -4.95 -14.93
C ASP A 94 -21.15 -6.40 -15.16
N ASN A 95 -20.07 -6.81 -14.50
CA ASN A 95 -19.54 -8.18 -14.60
C ASN A 95 -20.31 -9.20 -13.75
N ASN A 96 -21.32 -8.78 -12.96
CA ASN A 96 -22.04 -9.63 -12.00
C ASN A 96 -21.10 -10.44 -11.07
N THR A 97 -19.90 -9.93 -10.81
CA THR A 97 -18.89 -10.65 -10.01
C THR A 97 -19.02 -10.37 -8.52
N TRP A 98 -19.64 -9.24 -8.16
CA TRP A 98 -19.82 -8.80 -6.79
C TRP A 98 -21.25 -8.36 -6.55
N LYS A 99 -21.77 -8.66 -5.35
CA LYS A 99 -23.06 -8.17 -4.88
C LYS A 99 -22.89 -7.61 -3.48
N VAL A 100 -23.34 -6.38 -3.28
CA VAL A 100 -23.42 -5.79 -1.94
C VAL A 100 -24.52 -6.52 -1.17
N VAL A 101 -24.16 -7.14 -0.05
CA VAL A 101 -25.09 -7.85 0.84
C VAL A 101 -25.01 -7.27 2.25
N PRO A 102 -26.13 -7.19 2.98
CA PRO A 102 -26.10 -6.79 4.38
C PRO A 102 -25.31 -7.81 5.21
N LEU A 103 -24.73 -7.34 6.31
CA LEU A 103 -24.05 -8.21 7.25
C LEU A 103 -25.08 -9.17 7.89
N PRO A 104 -24.92 -10.49 7.77
CA PRO A 104 -25.86 -11.45 8.37
C PRO A 104 -25.84 -11.37 9.89
N GLU A 105 -26.99 -11.62 10.51
CA GLU A 105 -27.16 -11.57 11.96
C GLU A 105 -26.15 -12.49 12.69
N GLY A 106 -25.59 -11.97 13.79
CA GLY A 106 -24.60 -12.68 14.60
C GLY A 106 -23.20 -12.80 13.98
N LYS A 107 -22.94 -12.21 12.79
CA LYS A 107 -21.60 -12.13 12.22
C LYS A 107 -20.98 -10.76 12.45
N LYS A 108 -19.66 -10.73 12.60
CA LYS A 108 -18.87 -9.49 12.68
C LYS A 108 -18.26 -9.21 11.32
N ALA A 109 -18.38 -7.97 10.84
CA ALA A 109 -17.65 -7.53 9.66
C ALA A 109 -16.14 -7.70 9.89
N ILE A 110 -15.44 -8.23 8.90
CA ILE A 110 -13.98 -8.29 8.94
C ILE A 110 -13.48 -6.85 8.78
N GLY A 111 -12.87 -6.31 9.83
CA GLY A 111 -12.25 -4.99 9.76
C GLY A 111 -11.00 -5.04 8.86
N CYS A 112 -10.79 -4.00 8.08
CA CYS A 112 -9.50 -3.73 7.46
C CYS A 112 -8.57 -3.10 8.53
N LYS A 113 -7.28 -3.46 8.52
CA LYS A 113 -6.31 -2.96 9.50
C LYS A 113 -5.51 -1.80 8.92
#